data_AF-A0A8K0TK76-F1
#
_entry.id   AF-A0A8K0TK76-F1
#
_cell.length_a   1.000
_cell.length_b   1.000
_cell.length_c   1.000
_cell.angle_alpha   90.00
_cell.angle_beta   90.00
_cell.angle_gamma   90.00
#
_symmetry.space_group_name_H-M   'P 1'
#
loop_
_entity.id
_entity.type
_entity.pdbx_description
1 polymer ?
#
loop_
_entity_poly.entity_id
_entity_poly.type
_entity_poly.pdbx_seq_one_letter_code
_entity_poly.pdbx_strand_id
1 'polypeptide(L)'
;MHHNATPPRPTAVSDEVSPARSQQSVTTPPAKAPITAETACINIPLSAPATWYSHRDAPDIYICTRCYDGHLRDTQFRHEFNSTYLDDHQPRACRFSTPRIQKHLLATAAQTGSLGELIAHMKSRAVIPNCKGIGGASAAEGIKWFIAKDNAIPGMVICEACWEDFVVVSPFASRFQRPDYQQDEKVVWACDMAVPFIRKELDRRAEVSDWTGFAAEAGGRLSIPPCGKAERVPRRSRKWLCPKDMPAVVACPACFCDHVVGSGEEDRWREWEEVPGLEFADNFICALGQFTIGLAMSFAEDRNDYSLFWRALVKAAEGPECNPEGTKGATWYTLRDSDPRDFFVCGLCHAAIVEPMGMGGFFTAKPGVPPDAAPRCCLNPRFPRFMSYLQKLLDGYFAQSTAALSAFASDYASLPLCRRDTLLQDAAWYGWPECTICPECHHEFIRGTALADAMPYQGGRWETSTMCKMYSPRMRALYLEACRANPPDATEMLAYSEHRTGVYVRTVMVVKQILQQQRMAIYQQQRLNGQSLFYTSLGNTQANLLGSDGRTYGAAGVGYGFQNEFQLDGARYGKQAMEVGASVRSGSAAIQIEELERQWKMVE
;
A
#
# COMPACT_ATOMS: atom_id res chain seq x y z
N MET A 1 -84.72 -23.79 9.23
CA MET A 1 -84.25 -24.53 8.04
C MET A 1 -82.73 -24.64 8.13
N HIS A 2 -82.24 -25.87 8.35
CA HIS A 2 -80.84 -26.39 8.38
C HIS A 2 -79.75 -25.56 9.12
N HIS A 3 -79.44 -25.78 10.42
CA HIS A 3 -78.61 -26.84 11.08
C HIS A 3 -77.14 -26.90 10.58
N ASN A 4 -76.05 -26.88 11.36
CA ASN A 4 -75.71 -27.06 12.79
C ASN A 4 -74.36 -26.32 13.06
N ALA A 5 -74.21 -25.47 14.09
CA ALA A 5 -73.87 -25.71 15.51
C ALA A 5 -72.38 -25.95 15.84
N THR A 6 -71.70 -24.97 16.47
CA THR A 6 -70.82 -25.13 17.67
C THR A 6 -70.54 -23.75 18.31
N PRO A 7 -70.49 -23.59 19.65
CA PRO A 7 -70.64 -22.29 20.33
C PRO A 7 -69.31 -21.61 20.75
N PRO A 8 -69.35 -20.30 21.08
CA PRO A 8 -68.16 -19.46 21.21
C PRO A 8 -67.64 -19.30 22.65
N ARG A 9 -66.38 -18.82 22.67
CA ARG A 9 -65.47 -18.58 23.80
C ARG A 9 -65.69 -17.18 24.40
N PRO A 10 -65.68 -16.97 25.73
CA PRO A 10 -65.69 -15.64 26.32
C PRO A 10 -64.29 -15.15 26.72
N THR A 11 -64.12 -13.83 26.69
CA THR A 11 -62.93 -13.04 27.05
C THR A 11 -63.19 -12.11 28.24
N ALA A 12 -62.07 -11.69 28.86
CA ALA A 12 -61.85 -10.57 29.79
C ALA A 12 -62.11 -10.89 31.29
N VAL A 13 -61.36 -10.41 32.30
CA VAL A 13 -60.67 -9.12 32.54
C VAL A 13 -59.51 -9.29 33.58
N SER A 14 -58.50 -8.39 33.49
CA SER A 14 -57.41 -7.89 34.37
C SER A 14 -56.86 -8.66 35.61
N ASP A 15 -55.54 -8.55 35.83
CA ASP A 15 -54.95 -7.78 36.94
C ASP A 15 -53.40 -7.87 37.00
N GLU A 16 -52.76 -6.71 37.15
CA GLU A 16 -51.35 -6.53 37.55
C GLU A 16 -51.20 -6.68 39.06
N VAL A 17 -50.30 -7.55 39.55
CA VAL A 17 -49.51 -7.36 40.79
C VAL A 17 -48.20 -8.19 40.70
N SER A 18 -47.04 -7.51 40.73
CA SER A 18 -45.70 -8.09 41.00
C SER A 18 -45.49 -8.33 42.51
N PRO A 19 -44.42 -8.98 43.05
CA PRO A 19 -43.21 -9.54 42.42
C PRO A 19 -42.79 -10.95 42.95
N ALA A 20 -42.04 -11.73 42.16
CA ALA A 20 -41.29 -12.88 42.70
C ALA A 20 -39.98 -13.15 41.94
N ARG A 21 -38.88 -12.68 42.53
CA ARG A 21 -37.54 -13.30 42.63
C ARG A 21 -37.15 -14.26 41.50
N SER A 22 -36.50 -13.72 40.47
CA SER A 22 -35.86 -14.49 39.40
C SER A 22 -34.65 -15.27 39.92
N GLN A 23 -34.76 -16.60 39.90
CA GLN A 23 -33.62 -17.50 40.00
C GLN A 23 -32.81 -17.39 38.71
N GLN A 24 -31.56 -16.95 38.83
CA GLN A 24 -30.59 -16.94 37.74
C GLN A 24 -30.23 -18.39 37.38
N SER A 25 -30.75 -18.88 36.26
CA SER A 25 -30.18 -20.04 35.59
C SER A 25 -28.88 -19.61 34.91
N VAL A 26 -27.75 -20.13 35.38
CA VAL A 26 -26.45 -20.00 34.72
C VAL A 26 -26.53 -20.78 33.40
N THR A 27 -26.88 -20.10 32.32
CA THR A 27 -26.71 -20.63 30.96
C THR A 27 -25.24 -20.49 30.59
N THR A 28 -24.54 -21.63 30.60
CA THR A 28 -23.25 -21.79 29.95
C THR A 28 -23.36 -21.30 28.51
N PRO A 29 -22.48 -20.39 28.04
CA PRO A 29 -22.51 -19.96 26.64
C PRO A 29 -22.23 -21.17 25.74
N PRO A 30 -22.94 -21.29 24.60
CA PRO A 30 -22.70 -22.39 23.68
C PRO A 30 -21.26 -22.29 23.17
N ALA A 31 -20.57 -23.43 23.16
CA ALA A 31 -19.26 -23.56 22.56
C ALA A 31 -19.32 -23.01 21.13
N LYS A 32 -18.61 -21.91 20.88
CA LYS A 32 -18.42 -21.39 19.52
C LYS A 32 -17.85 -22.52 18.68
N ALA A 33 -18.57 -22.93 17.65
CA ALA A 33 -18.07 -23.90 16.68
C ALA A 33 -16.71 -23.40 16.16
N PRO A 34 -15.68 -24.27 16.03
CA PRO A 34 -14.43 -23.88 15.42
C PRO A 34 -14.71 -23.42 13.99
N ILE A 35 -14.10 -22.29 13.62
CA ILE A 35 -14.12 -21.75 12.28
C ILE A 35 -13.72 -22.86 11.30
N THR A 36 -14.58 -23.11 10.31
CA THR A 36 -14.39 -24.06 9.21
C THR A 36 -13.08 -23.79 8.47
N ALA A 37 -12.41 -24.88 8.05
CA ALA A 37 -11.14 -24.93 7.31
C ALA A 37 -10.84 -23.65 6.51
N GLU A 38 -9.76 -22.96 6.90
CA GLU A 38 -9.23 -21.81 6.17
C GLU A 38 -9.08 -22.17 4.67
N THR A 39 -9.61 -21.32 3.80
CA THR A 39 -9.63 -21.54 2.33
C THR A 39 -8.23 -21.57 1.70
N ALA A 40 -7.24 -21.00 2.38
CA ALA A 40 -5.84 -20.97 1.96
C ALA A 40 -4.89 -20.93 3.18
N CYS A 41 -3.61 -21.19 2.95
CA CYS A 41 -2.58 -20.99 3.97
C CYS A 41 -2.50 -19.51 4.37
N ILE A 42 -2.51 -19.22 5.67
CA ILE A 42 -2.30 -17.87 6.21
C ILE A 42 -0.80 -17.54 6.22
N ASN A 43 -0.11 -17.52 5.07
CA ASN A 43 1.33 -17.25 4.98
C ASN A 43 1.70 -15.75 5.04
N ILE A 44 0.70 -14.90 5.19
CA ILE A 44 0.81 -13.46 5.40
C ILE A 44 0.33 -13.09 6.81
N PRO A 45 0.80 -11.99 7.40
CA PRO A 45 0.38 -11.58 8.73
C PRO A 45 -1.14 -11.32 8.81
N LEU A 46 -1.84 -12.13 9.62
CA LEU A 46 -3.26 -12.03 9.95
C LEU A 46 -3.44 -11.50 11.36
N SER A 47 -4.35 -10.54 11.54
CA SER A 47 -4.73 -10.00 12.85
C SER A 47 -6.14 -10.43 13.28
N ALA A 48 -6.88 -11.14 12.42
CA ALA A 48 -8.17 -11.70 12.79
C ALA A 48 -8.04 -12.86 13.79
N PRO A 49 -9.09 -13.11 14.60
CA PRO A 49 -9.10 -14.26 15.51
C PRO A 49 -9.03 -15.56 14.72
N ALA A 50 -8.08 -16.43 15.07
CA ALA A 50 -7.82 -17.67 14.35
C ALA A 50 -7.29 -18.77 15.27
N THR A 51 -7.43 -20.02 14.83
CA THR A 51 -6.83 -21.16 15.50
C THR A 51 -5.43 -21.38 14.92
N TRP A 52 -4.43 -21.38 15.79
CA TRP A 52 -3.04 -21.64 15.41
C TRP A 52 -2.56 -22.92 16.08
N TYR A 53 -1.68 -23.65 15.40
CA TYR A 53 -1.03 -24.85 15.90
C TYR A 53 0.46 -24.58 16.08
N SER A 54 1.06 -25.13 17.14
CA SER A 54 2.50 -25.04 17.38
C SER A 54 3.02 -26.29 18.10
N HIS A 55 4.31 -26.58 17.93
CA HIS A 55 4.97 -27.66 18.66
C HIS A 55 5.51 -27.14 19.99
N ARG A 56 5.48 -27.96 21.05
CA ARG A 56 5.94 -27.56 22.41
C ARG A 56 7.36 -27.00 22.43
N ASP A 57 8.23 -27.56 21.58
CA ASP A 57 9.65 -27.20 21.49
C ASP A 57 9.91 -26.05 20.51
N ALA A 58 8.91 -25.60 19.78
CA ALA A 58 9.00 -24.47 18.86
C ALA A 58 7.72 -23.60 18.95
N PRO A 59 7.43 -23.02 20.13
CA PRO A 59 6.16 -22.32 20.37
C PRO A 59 5.99 -21.05 19.52
N ASP A 60 7.08 -20.44 19.07
CA ASP A 60 7.09 -19.22 18.26
C ASP A 60 6.83 -19.47 16.76
N ILE A 61 6.72 -20.74 16.35
CA ILE A 61 6.42 -21.13 14.98
C ILE A 61 4.95 -21.51 14.88
N TYR A 62 4.19 -20.62 14.25
CA TYR A 62 2.76 -20.79 14.05
C TYR A 62 2.46 -21.55 12.75
N ILE A 63 1.50 -22.47 12.85
CA ILE A 63 0.96 -23.26 11.75
C ILE A 63 -0.54 -22.94 11.67
N CYS A 64 -0.99 -22.48 10.51
CA CYS A 64 -2.41 -22.20 10.29
C CYS A 64 -3.23 -23.48 10.19
N THR A 65 -4.55 -23.38 10.38
CA THR A 65 -5.46 -24.53 10.31
C THR A 65 -5.37 -25.25 8.97
N ARG A 66 -5.25 -24.52 7.84
CA ARG A 66 -5.11 -25.15 6.52
C ARG A 66 -3.88 -26.04 6.40
N CYS A 67 -2.73 -25.58 6.90
CA CYS A 67 -1.48 -26.34 6.85
C CYS A 67 -1.49 -27.51 7.83
N TYR A 68 -2.04 -27.34 9.03
CA TYR A 68 -2.17 -28.43 9.98
C TYR A 68 -3.08 -29.53 9.41
N ASP A 69 -4.26 -29.15 8.91
CA ASP A 69 -5.23 -30.10 8.34
C ASP A 69 -4.68 -30.80 7.11
N GLY A 70 -4.02 -30.05 6.22
CA GLY A 70 -3.50 -30.59 4.96
C GLY A 70 -2.24 -31.44 5.09
N HIS A 71 -1.46 -31.31 6.17
CA HIS A 71 -0.13 -31.94 6.27
C HIS A 71 0.15 -32.70 7.56
N LEU A 72 -0.56 -32.43 8.66
CA LEU A 72 -0.26 -33.00 9.98
C LEU A 72 -1.42 -33.81 10.57
N ARG A 73 -2.68 -33.41 10.34
CA ARG A 73 -3.87 -34.01 10.96
C ARG A 73 -3.97 -35.53 10.76
N ASP A 74 -3.66 -36.00 9.55
CA ASP A 74 -3.76 -37.41 9.17
C ASP A 74 -2.44 -38.18 9.36
N THR A 75 -1.47 -37.59 10.07
CA THR A 75 -0.18 -38.22 10.38
C THR A 75 -0.15 -38.72 11.83
N GLN A 76 0.81 -39.61 12.14
CA GLN A 76 1.05 -40.05 13.51
C GLN A 76 1.46 -38.92 14.47
N PHE A 77 1.92 -37.79 13.92
CA PHE A 77 2.40 -36.63 14.66
C PHE A 77 1.29 -35.66 15.08
N ARG A 78 0.03 -35.92 14.73
CA ARG A 78 -1.09 -35.00 14.96
C ARG A 78 -1.20 -34.49 16.40
N HIS A 79 -0.86 -35.34 17.37
CA HIS A 79 -0.96 -35.06 18.81
C HIS A 79 0.26 -34.33 19.40
N GLU A 80 1.32 -34.11 18.60
CA GLU A 80 2.51 -33.40 19.05
C GLU A 80 2.38 -31.87 18.91
N PHE A 81 1.36 -31.42 18.19
CA PHE A 81 1.07 -30.00 17.99
C PHE A 81 -0.15 -29.58 18.80
N ASN A 82 0.00 -28.54 19.60
CA ASN A 82 -1.07 -27.98 20.41
C ASN A 82 -1.84 -26.92 19.60
N SER A 83 -3.17 -26.97 19.66
CA SER A 83 -4.02 -25.91 19.13
C SER A 83 -4.22 -24.81 20.17
N THR A 84 -4.20 -23.57 19.72
CA THR A 84 -4.52 -22.40 20.55
C THR A 84 -5.39 -21.45 19.74
N TYR A 85 -6.54 -21.06 20.29
CA TYR A 85 -7.36 -20.00 19.73
C TYR A 85 -6.83 -18.66 20.21
N LEU A 86 -6.46 -17.78 19.26
CA LEU A 86 -5.88 -16.47 19.56
C LEU A 86 -6.79 -15.37 19.03
N ASP A 87 -7.17 -14.47 19.92
CA ASP A 87 -8.03 -13.29 19.69
C ASP A 87 -7.38 -12.05 20.34
N ASP A 88 -6.08 -11.91 20.16
CA ASP A 88 -5.27 -10.79 20.70
C ASP A 88 -4.95 -9.73 19.64
N HIS A 89 -5.50 -9.90 18.45
CA HIS A 89 -5.29 -9.08 17.26
C HIS A 89 -3.82 -8.88 16.84
N GLN A 90 -2.90 -9.71 17.34
CA GLN A 90 -1.49 -9.62 16.98
C GLN A 90 -1.25 -10.27 15.60
N PRO A 91 -0.48 -9.61 14.72
CA PRO A 91 -0.22 -10.11 13.37
C PRO A 91 0.60 -11.42 13.40
N ARG A 92 0.05 -12.50 12.85
CA ARG A 92 0.71 -13.81 12.76
C ARG A 92 0.62 -14.41 11.37
N ALA A 93 1.66 -15.14 10.97
CA ALA A 93 1.73 -15.83 9.69
C ALA A 93 2.18 -17.28 9.88
N CYS A 94 1.59 -18.17 9.10
CA CYS A 94 1.97 -19.56 8.96
C CYS A 94 3.38 -19.65 8.38
N ARG A 95 4.26 -20.35 9.10
CA ARG A 95 5.63 -20.62 8.63
C ARG A 95 5.81 -22.05 8.11
N PHE A 96 4.70 -22.76 7.92
CA PHE A 96 4.71 -24.18 7.58
C PHE A 96 4.62 -24.47 6.08
N SER A 97 4.25 -23.48 5.27
CA SER A 97 4.04 -23.64 3.83
C SER A 97 5.30 -23.44 2.98
N THR A 98 6.48 -23.75 3.53
CA THR A 98 7.75 -23.64 2.77
C THR A 98 8.05 -24.97 2.06
N PRO A 99 8.68 -24.94 0.87
CA PRO A 99 9.04 -26.18 0.16
C PRO A 99 9.92 -27.11 0.99
N ARG A 100 10.85 -26.57 1.79
CA ARG A 100 11.67 -27.37 2.70
C ARG A 100 10.84 -28.18 3.70
N ILE A 101 9.83 -27.56 4.33
CA ILE A 101 8.96 -28.28 5.26
C ILE A 101 8.10 -29.29 4.51
N GLN A 102 7.39 -28.83 3.47
CA GLN A 102 6.38 -29.63 2.80
C GLN A 102 6.94 -30.78 1.96
N LYS A 103 8.03 -30.54 1.21
CA LYS A 103 8.60 -31.54 0.27
C LYS A 103 9.68 -32.41 0.90
N HIS A 104 10.36 -31.96 1.97
CA HIS A 104 11.51 -32.67 2.52
C HIS A 104 11.33 -33.07 3.99
N LEU A 105 11.21 -32.11 4.91
CA LEU A 105 11.25 -32.42 6.34
C LEU A 105 10.07 -33.29 6.80
N LEU A 106 8.88 -33.10 6.23
CA LEU A 106 7.73 -33.97 6.49
C LEU A 106 7.92 -35.37 5.92
N ALA A 107 8.50 -35.50 4.73
CA ALA A 107 8.79 -36.79 4.13
C ALA A 107 9.82 -37.56 4.97
N THR A 108 10.89 -36.90 5.41
CA THR A 108 11.88 -37.48 6.33
C THR A 108 11.26 -37.86 7.67
N ALA A 109 10.40 -37.02 8.23
CA ALA A 109 9.71 -37.34 9.49
C ALA A 109 8.82 -38.57 9.34
N ALA A 110 8.06 -38.67 8.25
CA ALA A 110 7.23 -39.84 7.96
C ALA A 110 8.07 -41.13 7.80
N GLN A 111 9.23 -41.05 7.14
CA GLN A 111 10.12 -42.20 6.94
C GLN A 111 10.82 -42.65 8.23
N THR A 112 11.29 -41.70 9.04
CA THR A 112 12.08 -41.98 10.26
C THR A 112 11.23 -42.17 11.51
N GLY A 113 9.96 -41.76 11.46
CA GLY A 113 9.08 -41.73 12.60
C GLY A 113 9.40 -40.64 13.62
N SER A 114 10.18 -39.62 13.26
CA SER A 114 10.67 -38.58 14.17
C SER A 114 10.51 -37.17 13.61
N LEU A 115 10.02 -36.24 14.43
CA LEU A 115 9.96 -34.80 14.10
C LEU A 115 11.29 -34.06 14.33
N GLY A 116 12.36 -34.76 14.74
CA GLY A 116 13.60 -34.12 15.20
C GLY A 116 14.19 -33.09 14.24
N GLU A 117 14.32 -33.42 12.96
CA GLU A 117 14.85 -32.50 11.94
C GLU A 117 13.91 -31.32 11.68
N LEU A 118 12.59 -31.55 11.69
CA LEU A 118 11.60 -30.51 11.53
C LEU A 118 11.65 -29.51 12.68
N ILE A 119 11.71 -30.00 13.92
CA ILE A 119 11.79 -29.16 15.13
C ILE A 119 13.12 -28.37 15.13
N ALA A 120 14.23 -29.00 14.77
CA ALA A 120 15.52 -28.32 14.66
C ALA A 120 15.47 -27.17 13.63
N HIS A 121 14.86 -27.42 12.47
CA HIS A 121 14.65 -26.39 11.45
C HIS A 121 13.74 -25.26 11.96
N MET A 122 12.62 -25.59 12.63
CA MET A 122 11.70 -24.61 13.21
C MET A 122 12.41 -23.68 14.22
N LYS A 123 13.21 -24.24 15.13
CA LYS A 123 14.02 -23.47 16.09
C LYS A 123 15.02 -22.54 15.40
N SER A 124 15.73 -23.05 14.39
CA SER A 124 16.67 -22.25 13.60
C SER A 124 15.96 -21.11 12.86
N ARG A 125 14.84 -21.39 12.19
CA ARG A 125 14.08 -20.38 11.44
C ARG A 125 13.40 -19.34 12.32
N ALA A 126 13.12 -19.64 13.59
CA ALA A 126 12.54 -18.67 14.52
C ALA A 126 13.46 -17.46 14.72
N VAL A 127 14.78 -17.67 14.70
CA VAL A 127 15.79 -16.60 14.93
C VAL A 127 16.32 -15.96 13.64
N ILE A 128 15.94 -16.46 12.47
CA ILE A 128 16.35 -15.90 11.17
C ILE A 128 15.32 -14.85 10.73
N PRO A 129 15.74 -13.59 10.47
CA PRO A 129 14.84 -12.56 9.98
C PRO A 129 14.14 -12.96 8.68
N ASN A 130 12.87 -12.63 8.55
CA ASN A 130 12.12 -12.90 7.32
C ASN A 130 12.67 -12.08 6.14
N CYS A 131 12.53 -12.63 4.94
CA CYS A 131 12.87 -11.94 3.69
C CYS A 131 12.12 -10.61 3.59
N LYS A 132 12.83 -9.52 3.25
CA LYS A 132 12.26 -8.18 3.01
C LYS A 132 11.74 -7.98 1.59
N GLY A 133 11.77 -9.05 0.79
CA GLY A 133 11.29 -9.06 -0.58
C GLY A 133 12.10 -8.14 -1.50
N ILE A 134 11.42 -7.64 -2.53
CA ILE A 134 11.98 -6.70 -3.51
C ILE A 134 12.22 -5.28 -2.94
N GLY A 135 11.72 -4.98 -1.74
CA GLY A 135 12.00 -3.72 -1.03
C GLY A 135 13.41 -3.68 -0.42
N GLY A 136 13.99 -4.86 -0.22
CA GLY A 136 15.34 -5.03 0.28
C GLY A 136 15.56 -4.66 1.74
N ALA A 137 16.79 -4.85 2.19
CA ALA A 137 17.23 -4.57 3.54
C ALA A 137 18.55 -3.79 3.53
N SER A 138 18.73 -2.92 4.52
CA SER A 138 20.00 -2.23 4.80
C SER A 138 20.93 -3.11 5.65
N ALA A 139 22.22 -2.75 5.72
CA ALA A 139 23.19 -3.46 6.57
C ALA A 139 22.78 -3.47 8.06
N ALA A 140 22.09 -2.43 8.54
CA ALA A 140 21.62 -2.31 9.92
C ALA A 140 20.56 -3.37 10.30
N GLU A 141 19.92 -4.01 9.32
CA GLU A 141 18.91 -5.04 9.56
C GLU A 141 19.50 -6.43 9.79
N GLY A 142 20.82 -6.59 9.70
CA GLY A 142 21.52 -7.82 10.09
C GLY A 142 21.18 -9.06 9.25
N ILE A 143 20.68 -8.88 8.02
CA ILE A 143 20.36 -9.99 7.12
C ILE A 143 21.65 -10.57 6.55
N LYS A 144 21.81 -11.91 6.65
CA LYS A 144 22.89 -12.61 5.96
C LYS A 144 22.49 -12.94 4.53
N TRP A 145 23.47 -12.90 3.63
CA TRP A 145 23.28 -13.03 2.20
C TRP A 145 24.11 -14.16 1.60
N PHE A 146 23.65 -14.67 0.46
CA PHE A 146 24.29 -15.69 -0.36
C PHE A 146 24.35 -15.21 -1.81
N ILE A 147 25.46 -15.51 -2.49
CA ILE A 147 25.72 -15.17 -3.89
C ILE A 147 26.04 -16.44 -4.68
N ALA A 148 25.86 -16.40 -6.00
CA ALA A 148 26.29 -17.47 -6.88
C ALA A 148 27.83 -17.57 -6.91
N LYS A 149 28.36 -18.79 -6.80
CA LYS A 149 29.81 -19.05 -6.89
C LYS A 149 30.35 -18.64 -8.25
N ASP A 150 31.63 -18.25 -8.26
CA ASP A 150 32.37 -17.88 -9.47
C ASP A 150 31.68 -16.78 -10.31
N ASN A 151 30.84 -15.97 -9.65
CA ASN A 151 29.98 -14.97 -10.29
C ASN A 151 29.11 -15.54 -11.42
N ALA A 152 28.67 -16.81 -11.28
CA ALA A 152 27.88 -17.51 -12.30
C ALA A 152 26.54 -16.83 -12.63
N ILE A 153 25.99 -16.05 -11.68
CA ILE A 153 24.82 -15.20 -11.88
C ILE A 153 25.17 -13.80 -11.34
N PRO A 154 25.69 -12.89 -12.19
CA PRO A 154 26.16 -11.58 -11.75
C PRO A 154 25.06 -10.74 -11.07
N GLY A 155 25.39 -10.18 -9.92
CA GLY A 155 24.49 -9.30 -9.15
C GLY A 155 23.45 -10.03 -8.30
N MET A 156 23.36 -11.36 -8.40
CA MET A 156 22.36 -12.12 -7.64
C MET A 156 22.70 -12.18 -6.14
N VAL A 157 21.72 -11.85 -5.30
CA VAL A 157 21.78 -11.95 -3.85
C VAL A 157 20.53 -12.63 -3.26
N ILE A 158 20.76 -13.61 -2.37
CA ILE A 158 19.72 -14.38 -1.70
C ILE A 158 19.83 -14.20 -0.19
N CYS A 159 18.75 -13.79 0.48
CA CYS A 159 18.75 -13.66 1.93
C CYS A 159 18.72 -15.04 2.62
N GLU A 160 19.22 -15.09 3.86
CA GLU A 160 19.29 -16.33 4.66
C GLU A 160 17.94 -17.03 4.82
N ALA A 161 16.83 -16.29 4.95
CA ALA A 161 15.50 -16.91 4.98
C ALA A 161 15.16 -17.66 3.69
N CYS A 162 15.35 -17.03 2.53
CA CYS A 162 15.08 -17.68 1.25
C CYS A 162 16.08 -18.81 0.95
N TRP A 163 17.32 -18.68 1.39
CA TRP A 163 18.30 -19.75 1.35
C TRP A 163 17.81 -20.98 2.11
N GLU A 164 17.40 -20.81 3.38
CA GLU A 164 16.96 -21.91 4.23
C GLU A 164 15.63 -22.53 3.77
N ASP A 165 14.74 -21.76 3.16
CA ASP A 165 13.40 -22.23 2.78
C ASP A 165 13.34 -22.87 1.38
N PHE A 166 14.15 -22.39 0.44
CA PHE A 166 14.08 -22.75 -0.98
C PHE A 166 15.38 -23.36 -1.50
N VAL A 167 16.53 -22.74 -1.23
CA VAL A 167 17.76 -23.06 -1.96
C VAL A 167 18.51 -24.24 -1.36
N VAL A 168 18.60 -24.33 -0.03
CA VAL A 168 19.38 -25.37 0.66
C VAL A 168 18.89 -26.79 0.38
N VAL A 169 17.61 -26.94 0.03
CA VAL A 169 17.01 -28.22 -0.36
C VAL A 169 17.09 -28.51 -1.86
N SER A 170 17.49 -27.53 -2.66
CA SER A 170 17.68 -27.71 -4.10
C SER A 170 19.04 -28.39 -4.38
N PRO A 171 19.18 -29.12 -5.51
CA PRO A 171 20.47 -29.67 -5.93
C PRO A 171 21.52 -28.59 -6.22
N PHE A 172 21.12 -27.31 -6.26
CA PHE A 172 21.99 -26.18 -6.54
C PHE A 172 22.59 -25.54 -5.29
N ALA A 173 22.28 -26.00 -4.08
CA ALA A 173 22.82 -25.44 -2.84
C ALA A 173 24.35 -25.29 -2.90
N SER A 174 25.06 -26.30 -3.39
CA SER A 174 26.53 -26.28 -3.51
C SER A 174 27.09 -25.21 -4.46
N ARG A 175 26.24 -24.59 -5.29
CA ARG A 175 26.57 -23.53 -6.25
C ARG A 175 26.45 -22.12 -5.69
N PHE A 176 26.06 -21.97 -4.44
CA PHE A 176 26.03 -20.69 -3.74
C PHE A 176 27.05 -20.65 -2.61
N GLN A 177 27.46 -19.44 -2.24
CA GLN A 177 28.35 -19.19 -1.11
C GLN A 177 28.00 -17.87 -0.42
N ARG A 178 28.57 -17.64 0.77
CA ARG A 178 28.50 -16.32 1.38
C ARG A 178 29.42 -15.35 0.62
N PRO A 179 29.03 -14.08 0.46
CA PRO A 179 29.93 -13.07 -0.07
C PRO A 179 31.10 -12.88 0.91
N ASP A 180 32.29 -12.67 0.36
CA ASP A 180 33.51 -12.39 1.14
C ASP A 180 33.56 -10.93 1.61
N TYR A 181 32.58 -10.12 1.22
CA TYR A 181 32.43 -8.72 1.57
C TYR A 181 31.11 -8.50 2.31
N GLN A 182 31.11 -7.46 3.17
CA GLN A 182 29.90 -7.03 3.86
C GLN A 182 29.11 -6.05 2.99
N GLN A 183 27.80 -6.00 3.23
CA GLN A 183 26.93 -5.01 2.62
C GLN A 183 27.33 -3.61 3.11
N ASP A 184 27.53 -2.67 2.17
CA ASP A 184 27.76 -1.26 2.48
C ASP A 184 26.54 -0.66 3.20
N GLU A 185 26.77 0.13 4.27
CA GLU A 185 25.72 0.75 5.08
C GLU A 185 24.74 1.62 4.27
N LYS A 186 25.19 2.18 3.13
CA LYS A 186 24.39 3.05 2.28
C LYS A 186 23.64 2.30 1.18
N VAL A 187 23.88 1.01 1.02
CA VAL A 187 23.31 0.20 -0.07
C VAL A 187 22.23 -0.71 0.48
N VAL A 188 21.10 -0.78 -0.22
CA VAL A 188 20.01 -1.71 0.07
C VAL A 188 20.11 -2.89 -0.90
N TRP A 189 20.15 -4.11 -0.36
CA TRP A 189 20.10 -5.34 -1.16
C TRP A 189 18.68 -5.91 -1.14
N ALA A 190 18.16 -6.26 -2.30
CA ALA A 190 16.85 -6.90 -2.47
C ALA A 190 17.04 -8.38 -2.80
N CYS A 191 16.29 -9.27 -2.14
CA CYS A 191 16.47 -10.69 -2.35
C CYS A 191 15.88 -11.13 -3.69
N ASP A 192 16.68 -11.75 -4.56
CA ASP A 192 16.23 -12.15 -5.90
C ASP A 192 15.28 -13.34 -5.89
N MET A 193 15.28 -14.15 -4.82
CA MET A 193 14.25 -15.17 -4.60
C MET A 193 12.86 -14.58 -4.30
N ALA A 194 12.76 -13.27 -4.08
CA ALA A 194 11.49 -12.57 -4.03
C ALA A 194 10.92 -12.24 -5.41
N VAL A 195 11.71 -12.38 -6.47
CA VAL A 195 11.25 -12.25 -7.86
C VAL A 195 10.55 -13.55 -8.26
N PRO A 196 9.24 -13.52 -8.57
CA PRO A 196 8.48 -14.75 -8.82
C PRO A 196 9.07 -15.63 -9.92
N PHE A 197 9.56 -15.05 -11.01
CA PHE A 197 10.19 -15.79 -12.11
C PHE A 197 11.40 -16.60 -11.63
N ILE A 198 12.33 -15.95 -10.92
CA ILE A 198 13.56 -16.60 -10.44
C ILE A 198 13.23 -17.77 -9.51
N ARG A 199 12.23 -17.60 -8.65
CA ARG A 199 11.78 -18.68 -7.75
C ARG A 199 11.15 -19.85 -8.51
N LYS A 200 10.22 -19.57 -9.44
CA LYS A 200 9.59 -20.61 -10.29
C LYS A 200 10.64 -21.36 -11.12
N GLU A 201 11.62 -20.63 -11.63
CA GLU A 201 12.69 -21.20 -12.45
C GLU A 201 13.66 -22.04 -11.62
N LEU A 202 13.95 -21.64 -10.38
CA LEU A 202 14.69 -22.48 -9.43
C LEU A 202 13.97 -23.83 -9.24
N ASP A 203 12.69 -23.79 -8.90
CA ASP A 203 11.89 -24.99 -8.64
C ASP A 203 11.87 -25.91 -9.88
N ARG A 204 11.57 -25.35 -11.05
CA ARG A 204 11.48 -26.10 -12.32
C ARG A 204 12.80 -26.73 -12.74
N ARG A 205 13.92 -26.00 -12.65
CA ARG A 205 15.23 -26.50 -13.08
C ARG A 205 15.87 -27.43 -12.05
N ALA A 206 15.53 -27.26 -10.77
CA ALA A 206 15.94 -28.17 -9.70
C ALA A 206 15.44 -29.60 -9.94
N GLU A 207 14.22 -29.78 -10.44
CA GLU A 207 13.65 -31.12 -10.72
C GLU A 207 14.50 -31.94 -11.71
N VAL A 208 15.12 -31.27 -12.67
CA VAL A 208 16.00 -31.90 -13.69
C VAL A 208 17.49 -31.62 -13.45
N SER A 209 17.84 -31.02 -12.31
CA SER A 209 19.21 -30.64 -11.94
C SER A 209 19.95 -29.80 -12.99
N ASP A 210 19.24 -28.93 -13.72
CA ASP A 210 19.78 -28.08 -14.79
C ASP A 210 20.26 -26.72 -14.25
N TRP A 211 21.45 -26.71 -13.66
CA TRP A 211 22.07 -25.48 -13.13
C TRP A 211 22.32 -24.43 -14.23
N THR A 212 22.78 -24.85 -15.40
CA THR A 212 23.13 -23.94 -16.49
C THR A 212 21.89 -23.21 -17.01
N GLY A 213 20.77 -23.92 -17.18
CA GLY A 213 19.50 -23.32 -17.55
C GLY A 213 19.00 -22.33 -16.49
N PHE A 214 19.07 -22.70 -15.20
CA PHE A 214 18.69 -21.79 -14.12
C PHE A 214 19.54 -20.51 -14.11
N ALA A 215 20.87 -20.64 -14.20
CA ALA A 215 21.78 -19.50 -14.17
C ALA A 215 21.56 -18.55 -15.35
N ALA A 216 21.31 -19.09 -16.54
CA ALA A 216 21.01 -18.31 -17.74
C ALA A 216 19.71 -17.52 -17.62
N GLU A 217 18.62 -18.18 -17.19
CA GLU A 217 17.30 -17.55 -17.07
C GLU A 217 17.25 -16.52 -15.92
N ALA A 218 17.84 -16.84 -14.76
CA ALA A 218 17.94 -15.91 -13.65
C ALA A 218 18.77 -14.68 -14.02
N GLY A 219 19.95 -14.87 -14.64
CA GLY A 219 20.79 -13.77 -15.12
C GLY A 219 20.10 -12.94 -16.21
N GLY A 220 19.36 -13.59 -17.11
CA GLY A 220 18.53 -12.94 -18.12
C GLY A 220 17.48 -12.04 -17.49
N ARG A 221 16.73 -12.55 -16.50
CA ARG A 221 15.73 -11.76 -15.77
C ARG A 221 16.34 -10.58 -15.02
N LEU A 222 17.49 -10.77 -14.35
CA LEU A 222 18.19 -9.69 -13.64
C LEU A 222 18.72 -8.60 -14.57
N SER A 223 18.97 -8.93 -15.83
CA SER A 223 19.39 -7.97 -16.85
C SER A 223 18.23 -7.11 -17.40
N ILE A 224 16.97 -7.50 -17.14
CA ILE A 224 15.79 -6.74 -17.58
C ILE A 224 15.54 -5.58 -16.60
N PRO A 225 15.42 -4.32 -17.10
CA PRO A 225 15.11 -3.17 -16.24
C PRO A 225 13.82 -3.38 -15.42
N PRO A 226 13.81 -2.95 -14.15
CA PRO A 226 12.64 -3.10 -13.31
C PRO A 226 11.41 -2.37 -13.89
N CYS A 227 10.24 -2.82 -13.45
CA CYS A 227 8.99 -2.17 -13.79
C CYS A 227 8.86 -0.81 -13.10
N GLY A 228 8.41 0.21 -13.84
CA GLY A 228 8.03 1.52 -13.25
C GLY A 228 6.75 1.47 -12.40
N LYS A 229 6.13 0.29 -12.23
CA LYS A 229 4.89 0.08 -11.48
C LYS A 229 3.77 1.02 -11.99
N ALA A 230 3.29 1.92 -11.14
CA ALA A 230 2.25 2.89 -11.45
C ALA A 230 2.77 4.20 -12.08
N GLU A 231 4.08 4.28 -12.38
CA GLU A 231 4.68 5.43 -13.03
C GLU A 231 4.54 5.36 -14.56
N ARG A 232 4.49 6.54 -15.18
CA ARG A 232 4.48 6.69 -16.63
C ARG A 232 5.91 6.64 -17.14
N VAL A 233 6.21 5.67 -18.00
CA VAL A 233 7.53 5.42 -18.55
C VAL A 233 7.50 5.67 -20.07
N PRO A 234 8.55 6.26 -20.67
CA PRO A 234 8.58 6.50 -22.11
C PRO A 234 8.30 5.22 -22.92
N ARG A 235 7.38 5.32 -23.88
CA ARG A 235 6.96 4.22 -24.77
C ARG A 235 8.15 3.53 -25.42
N ARG A 236 9.16 4.31 -25.86
CA ARG A 236 10.36 3.81 -26.55
C ARG A 236 11.45 3.24 -25.65
N SER A 237 11.27 3.28 -24.32
CA SER A 237 12.30 2.82 -23.37
C SER A 237 12.52 1.31 -23.36
N ARG A 238 11.56 0.54 -23.87
CA ARG A 238 11.55 -0.92 -23.81
C ARG A 238 10.57 -1.49 -24.83
N LYS A 239 10.71 -2.78 -25.13
CA LYS A 239 9.75 -3.54 -25.95
C LYS A 239 8.55 -3.91 -25.08
N TRP A 240 7.40 -3.29 -25.32
CA TRP A 240 6.19 -3.58 -24.56
C TRP A 240 5.49 -4.81 -25.13
N LEU A 241 4.74 -5.51 -24.29
CA LEU A 241 3.88 -6.63 -24.70
C LEU A 241 2.42 -6.27 -24.43
N CYS A 242 1.50 -6.75 -25.25
CA CYS A 242 0.06 -6.58 -25.05
C CYS A 242 -0.71 -7.86 -25.32
N PRO A 243 -1.89 -8.04 -24.71
CA PRO A 243 -2.82 -9.07 -25.14
C PRO A 243 -3.27 -8.84 -26.59
N LYS A 244 -3.43 -9.93 -27.34
CA LYS A 244 -3.86 -9.89 -28.75
C LYS A 244 -5.17 -9.12 -28.94
N ASP A 245 -6.12 -9.30 -28.03
CA ASP A 245 -7.47 -8.71 -28.08
C ASP A 245 -7.58 -7.36 -27.35
N MET A 246 -6.54 -6.90 -26.64
CA MET A 246 -6.55 -5.66 -25.85
C MET A 246 -5.26 -4.85 -26.07
N PRO A 247 -5.03 -4.27 -27.26
CA PRO A 247 -3.79 -3.56 -27.59
C PRO A 247 -3.57 -2.27 -26.77
N ALA A 248 -4.60 -1.76 -26.10
CA ALA A 248 -4.51 -0.63 -25.17
C ALA A 248 -3.86 -1.00 -23.83
N VAL A 249 -3.85 -2.28 -23.47
CA VAL A 249 -3.24 -2.80 -22.25
C VAL A 249 -1.81 -3.23 -22.55
N VAL A 250 -0.84 -2.66 -21.83
CA VAL A 250 0.58 -2.96 -22.04
C VAL A 250 1.27 -3.46 -20.78
N ALA A 251 2.18 -4.41 -20.96
CA ALA A 251 3.06 -4.97 -19.94
C ALA A 251 4.53 -4.73 -20.31
N CYS A 252 5.35 -4.41 -19.32
CA CYS A 252 6.79 -4.34 -19.53
C CYS A 252 7.41 -5.75 -19.50
N PRO A 253 8.60 -5.95 -20.10
CA PRO A 253 9.25 -7.26 -20.12
C PRO A 253 9.47 -7.88 -18.74
N ALA A 254 9.78 -7.07 -17.72
CA ALA A 254 9.98 -7.55 -16.36
C ALA A 254 8.70 -8.18 -15.79
N CYS A 255 7.57 -7.47 -15.84
CA CYS A 255 6.29 -8.00 -15.36
C CYS A 255 5.77 -9.16 -16.22
N PHE A 256 5.99 -9.12 -17.54
CA PHE A 256 5.65 -10.24 -18.41
C PHE A 256 6.43 -11.50 -18.02
N CYS A 257 7.73 -11.37 -17.77
CA CYS A 257 8.58 -12.47 -17.32
C CYS A 257 8.16 -12.97 -15.92
N ASP A 258 7.89 -12.08 -14.97
CA ASP A 258 7.52 -12.44 -13.59
C ASP A 258 6.18 -13.17 -13.48
N HIS A 259 5.24 -12.85 -14.36
CA HIS A 259 3.86 -13.30 -14.22
C HIS A 259 3.39 -14.20 -15.36
N VAL A 260 3.70 -13.87 -16.62
CA VAL A 260 3.11 -14.56 -17.78
C VAL A 260 3.98 -15.72 -18.25
N VAL A 261 5.31 -15.61 -18.20
CA VAL A 261 6.19 -16.70 -18.61
C VAL A 261 6.05 -17.89 -17.64
N GLY A 262 5.80 -19.06 -18.19
CA GLY A 262 5.53 -20.30 -17.46
C GLY A 262 4.09 -20.43 -16.95
N SER A 263 3.19 -19.52 -17.31
CA SER A 263 1.78 -19.56 -16.87
C SER A 263 0.86 -20.37 -17.81
N GLY A 264 1.27 -20.60 -19.06
CA GLY A 264 0.42 -21.16 -20.11
C GLY A 264 -0.43 -20.12 -20.85
N GLU A 265 -0.38 -18.85 -20.44
CA GLU A 265 -1.13 -17.75 -21.06
C GLU A 265 -0.32 -16.99 -22.14
N GLU A 266 0.94 -17.36 -22.41
CA GLU A 266 1.87 -16.68 -23.32
C GLU A 266 1.29 -16.48 -24.72
N ASP A 267 0.57 -17.48 -25.23
CA ASP A 267 -0.02 -17.47 -26.57
C ASP A 267 -1.08 -16.38 -26.76
N ARG A 268 -1.59 -15.79 -25.68
CA ARG A 268 -2.56 -14.69 -25.73
C ARG A 268 -1.90 -13.32 -25.84
N TRP A 269 -0.58 -13.27 -25.75
CA TRP A 269 0.21 -12.06 -25.81
C TRP A 269 0.98 -11.94 -27.13
N ARG A 270 1.40 -10.72 -27.43
CA ARG A 270 2.30 -10.40 -28.54
C ARG A 270 3.16 -9.19 -28.17
N GLU A 271 4.23 -8.97 -28.93
CA GLU A 271 4.94 -7.68 -28.89
C GLU A 271 3.96 -6.57 -29.30
N TRP A 272 3.98 -5.46 -28.56
CA TRP A 272 3.11 -4.34 -28.83
C TRP A 272 3.60 -3.61 -30.08
N GLU A 273 2.67 -3.36 -30.99
CA GLU A 273 2.89 -2.58 -32.21
C GLU A 273 1.86 -1.45 -32.26
N GLU A 274 2.21 -0.37 -32.93
CA GLU A 274 1.32 0.77 -33.09
C GLU A 274 0.10 0.36 -33.92
N VAL A 275 -1.09 0.46 -33.33
CA VAL A 275 -2.34 0.06 -33.99
C VAL A 275 -2.95 1.28 -34.69
N PRO A 276 -3.19 1.23 -36.00
CA PRO A 276 -3.81 2.33 -36.73
C PRO A 276 -5.18 2.71 -36.13
N GLY A 277 -5.40 4.01 -35.91
CA GLY A 277 -6.66 4.54 -35.38
C GLY A 277 -6.79 4.55 -33.86
N LEU A 278 -5.81 4.04 -33.12
CA LEU A 278 -5.71 4.21 -31.67
C LEU A 278 -4.65 5.27 -31.34
N GLU A 279 -5.06 6.35 -30.68
CA GLU A 279 -4.13 7.34 -30.17
C GLU A 279 -3.50 6.84 -28.86
N PHE A 280 -2.17 6.85 -28.81
CA PHE A 280 -1.41 6.42 -27.65
C PHE A 280 -0.60 7.58 -27.09
N ALA A 281 -0.54 7.66 -25.75
CA ALA A 281 0.36 8.59 -25.08
C ALA A 281 1.83 8.23 -25.33
N ASP A 282 2.71 9.23 -25.31
CA ASP A 282 4.17 9.01 -25.40
C ASP A 282 4.75 8.21 -24.23
N ASN A 283 3.97 8.04 -23.16
CA ASN A 283 4.34 7.29 -21.98
C ASN A 283 3.29 6.24 -21.64
N PHE A 284 3.77 5.05 -21.25
CA PHE A 284 2.95 3.92 -20.85
C PHE A 284 3.03 3.67 -19.35
N ILE A 285 1.95 3.11 -18.80
CA ILE A 285 1.91 2.54 -17.45
C ILE A 285 1.78 1.04 -17.63
N CYS A 286 2.63 0.26 -16.96
CA CYS A 286 2.55 -1.20 -17.04
C CYS A 286 1.32 -1.70 -16.29
N ALA A 287 0.39 -2.36 -16.98
CA ALA A 287 -0.82 -2.92 -16.38
C ALA A 287 -0.49 -3.93 -15.27
N LEU A 288 0.37 -4.91 -15.56
CA LEU A 288 0.87 -5.89 -14.57
C LEU A 288 1.73 -5.26 -13.46
N GLY A 289 2.22 -4.04 -13.65
CA GLY A 289 2.93 -3.27 -12.62
C GLY A 289 1.99 -2.56 -11.65
N GLN A 290 0.70 -2.48 -11.96
CA GLN A 290 -0.29 -1.92 -11.05
C GLN A 290 -0.67 -2.96 -10.00
N PHE A 291 -0.68 -2.54 -8.73
CA PHE A 291 -1.03 -3.42 -7.60
C PHE A 291 -2.30 -4.23 -7.84
N THR A 292 -3.35 -3.56 -8.34
CA THR A 292 -4.67 -4.15 -8.56
C THR A 292 -4.63 -5.33 -9.55
N ILE A 293 -3.96 -5.17 -10.69
CA ILE A 293 -3.84 -6.22 -11.71
C ILE A 293 -2.85 -7.30 -11.28
N GLY A 294 -1.72 -6.91 -10.68
CA GLY A 294 -0.75 -7.86 -10.13
C GLY A 294 -1.35 -8.78 -9.05
N LEU A 295 -2.27 -8.25 -8.24
CA LEU A 295 -3.01 -9.05 -7.25
C LEU A 295 -3.94 -10.05 -7.93
N ALA A 296 -4.71 -9.63 -8.94
CA ALA A 296 -5.58 -10.53 -9.71
C ALA A 296 -4.77 -11.67 -10.37
N MET A 297 -3.59 -11.35 -10.89
CA MET A 297 -2.66 -12.34 -11.46
C MET A 297 -2.13 -13.30 -10.40
N SER A 298 -1.77 -12.80 -9.22
CA SER A 298 -1.30 -13.66 -8.12
C SER A 298 -2.37 -14.65 -7.68
N PHE A 299 -3.63 -14.20 -7.54
CA PHE A 299 -4.76 -15.10 -7.23
C PHE A 299 -5.08 -16.08 -8.36
N ALA A 300 -4.93 -15.65 -9.62
CA ALA A 300 -5.10 -16.53 -10.78
C ALA A 300 -4.08 -17.67 -10.75
N GLU A 301 -2.81 -17.37 -10.46
CA GLU A 301 -1.76 -18.38 -10.29
C GLU A 301 -2.07 -19.32 -9.12
N ASP A 302 -2.39 -18.78 -7.94
CA ASP A 302 -2.66 -19.58 -6.74
C ASP A 302 -3.86 -20.54 -6.90
N ARG A 303 -4.87 -20.14 -7.70
CA ARG A 303 -6.08 -20.93 -7.95
C ARG A 303 -6.03 -21.74 -9.25
N ASN A 304 -4.99 -21.56 -10.06
CA ASN A 304 -4.92 -22.04 -11.43
C ASN A 304 -6.18 -21.67 -12.25
N ASP A 305 -6.67 -20.44 -12.06
CA ASP A 305 -7.84 -19.89 -12.76
C ASP A 305 -7.51 -18.50 -13.31
N TYR A 306 -6.94 -18.49 -14.52
CA TYR A 306 -6.57 -17.26 -15.22
C TYR A 306 -7.77 -16.43 -15.69
N SER A 307 -9.01 -16.96 -15.63
CA SER A 307 -10.21 -16.16 -15.94
C SER A 307 -10.35 -14.95 -14.99
N LEU A 308 -9.85 -15.06 -13.76
CA LEU A 308 -9.82 -13.97 -12.77
C LEU A 308 -8.97 -12.80 -13.27
N PHE A 309 -7.75 -13.12 -13.73
CA PHE A 309 -6.82 -12.14 -14.29
C PHE A 309 -7.37 -11.49 -15.56
N TRP A 310 -7.92 -12.29 -16.48
CA TRP A 310 -8.44 -11.78 -17.75
C TRP A 310 -9.68 -10.89 -17.56
N ARG A 311 -10.58 -11.21 -16.61
CA ARG A 311 -11.69 -10.33 -16.24
C ARG A 311 -11.20 -8.98 -15.71
N ALA A 312 -10.18 -9.00 -14.85
CA ALA A 312 -9.58 -7.77 -14.34
C ALA A 312 -8.97 -6.91 -15.45
N LEU A 313 -8.27 -7.53 -16.42
CA LEU A 313 -7.72 -6.84 -17.58
C LEU A 313 -8.81 -6.23 -18.47
N VAL A 314 -9.87 -6.98 -18.78
CA VAL A 314 -11.01 -6.45 -19.55
C VAL A 314 -11.63 -5.24 -18.85
N LYS A 315 -11.83 -5.31 -17.52
CA LYS A 315 -12.32 -4.17 -16.74
C LYS A 315 -11.36 -2.98 -16.73
N ALA A 316 -10.05 -3.21 -16.78
CA ALA A 316 -9.08 -2.14 -16.91
C ALA A 316 -9.04 -1.51 -18.32
N ALA A 317 -9.33 -2.30 -19.36
CA ALA A 317 -9.35 -1.86 -20.75
C ALA A 317 -10.63 -1.07 -21.08
N GLU A 318 -11.79 -1.52 -20.61
CA GLU A 318 -13.10 -0.96 -20.94
C GLU A 318 -13.60 0.08 -19.91
N GLY A 319 -13.14 -0.04 -18.67
CA GLY A 319 -13.62 0.77 -17.55
C GLY A 319 -12.80 2.04 -17.31
N PRO A 320 -13.35 3.01 -16.58
CA PRO A 320 -12.58 4.18 -16.18
C PRO A 320 -11.46 3.81 -15.20
N GLU A 321 -10.35 4.54 -15.25
CA GLU A 321 -9.22 4.36 -14.33
C GLU A 321 -9.67 4.58 -12.88
N CYS A 322 -9.14 3.76 -11.96
CA CYS A 322 -9.29 3.97 -10.53
C CYS A 322 -8.44 5.17 -10.09
N ASN A 323 -9.03 6.37 -10.10
CA ASN A 323 -8.33 7.63 -9.85
C ASN A 323 -8.32 7.95 -8.34
N PRO A 324 -7.16 8.28 -7.74
CA PRO A 324 -7.07 8.67 -6.33
C PRO A 324 -7.93 9.89 -5.96
N GLU A 325 -8.18 10.81 -6.89
CA GLU A 325 -8.98 12.01 -6.67
C GLU A 325 -10.47 11.80 -6.91
N GLY A 326 -10.86 10.63 -7.44
CA GLY A 326 -12.25 10.25 -7.68
C GLY A 326 -12.52 9.89 -9.14
N THR A 327 -13.42 8.92 -9.36
CA THR A 327 -13.71 8.38 -10.69
C THR A 327 -15.17 8.66 -11.08
N LYS A 328 -15.40 9.29 -12.24
CA LYS A 328 -16.76 9.47 -12.81
C LYS A 328 -17.13 8.29 -13.70
N GLY A 329 -18.42 7.98 -13.79
CA GLY A 329 -18.94 6.95 -14.71
C GLY A 329 -18.52 5.51 -14.38
N ALA A 330 -17.90 5.25 -13.23
CA ALA A 330 -17.60 3.90 -12.78
C ALA A 330 -18.85 3.21 -12.24
N THR A 331 -18.93 1.88 -12.41
CA THR A 331 -19.80 1.06 -11.59
C THR A 331 -19.23 0.99 -10.18
N TRP A 332 -20.05 1.32 -9.18
CA TRP A 332 -19.68 1.35 -7.78
C TRP A 332 -20.29 0.18 -7.03
N TYR A 333 -19.53 -0.37 -6.09
CA TYR A 333 -19.91 -1.48 -5.23
C TYR A 333 -19.78 -1.09 -3.75
N THR A 334 -20.58 -1.75 -2.92
CA THR A 334 -20.63 -1.61 -1.46
C THR A 334 -20.88 -2.98 -0.81
N LEU A 335 -20.83 -3.05 0.52
CA LEU A 335 -21.14 -4.29 1.25
C LEU A 335 -22.65 -4.55 1.20
N ARG A 336 -23.03 -5.77 0.82
CA ARG A 336 -24.43 -6.19 0.62
C ARG A 336 -25.30 -5.95 1.85
N ASP A 337 -24.81 -6.32 3.02
CA ASP A 337 -25.64 -6.41 4.23
C ASP A 337 -25.68 -5.11 5.06
N SER A 338 -24.75 -4.18 4.82
CA SER A 338 -24.61 -2.97 5.66
C SER A 338 -24.60 -1.64 4.91
N ASP A 339 -24.27 -1.64 3.61
CA ASP A 339 -24.08 -0.45 2.77
C ASP A 339 -23.54 0.80 3.52
N PRO A 340 -22.28 0.77 3.99
CA PRO A 340 -21.75 1.89 4.75
C PRO A 340 -21.72 3.17 3.92
N ARG A 341 -22.12 4.28 4.55
CA ARG A 341 -22.09 5.61 3.92
C ARG A 341 -20.65 5.94 3.53
N ASP A 342 -20.49 6.50 2.32
CA ASP A 342 -19.20 6.91 1.76
C ASP A 342 -18.17 5.78 1.56
N PHE A 343 -18.57 4.51 1.71
CA PHE A 343 -17.77 3.36 1.32
C PHE A 343 -18.05 2.98 -0.13
N PHE A 344 -17.03 3.08 -0.98
CA PHE A 344 -17.14 2.86 -2.42
C PHE A 344 -16.00 1.98 -2.92
N VAL A 345 -16.34 0.92 -3.66
CA VAL A 345 -15.37 0.10 -4.39
C VAL A 345 -15.67 0.21 -5.89
N CYS A 346 -14.73 0.68 -6.70
CA CYS A 346 -14.95 0.80 -8.14
C CYS A 346 -14.94 -0.59 -8.82
N GLY A 347 -15.53 -0.70 -10.00
CA GLY A 347 -15.62 -1.96 -10.74
C GLY A 347 -14.28 -2.64 -11.02
N LEU A 348 -13.20 -1.88 -11.25
CA LEU A 348 -11.86 -2.45 -11.42
C LEU A 348 -11.36 -3.11 -10.11
N CYS A 349 -11.42 -2.41 -8.98
CA CYS A 349 -11.02 -2.97 -7.70
C CYS A 349 -11.93 -4.12 -7.25
N HIS A 350 -13.22 -4.09 -7.61
CA HIS A 350 -14.11 -5.22 -7.38
C HIS A 350 -13.64 -6.46 -8.17
N ALA A 351 -13.43 -6.32 -9.48
CA ALA A 351 -13.03 -7.43 -10.35
C ALA A 351 -11.61 -7.97 -10.09
N ALA A 352 -10.71 -7.11 -9.60
CA ALA A 352 -9.29 -7.45 -9.48
C ALA A 352 -8.81 -7.71 -8.03
N ILE A 353 -9.59 -7.31 -7.02
CA ILE A 353 -9.28 -7.52 -5.60
C ILE A 353 -10.37 -8.36 -4.95
N VAL A 354 -11.62 -7.92 -5.00
CA VAL A 354 -12.72 -8.56 -4.25
C VAL A 354 -13.10 -9.92 -4.85
N GLU A 355 -13.28 -10.00 -6.16
CA GLU A 355 -13.65 -11.25 -6.85
C GLU A 355 -12.55 -12.32 -6.76
N PRO A 356 -11.26 -12.02 -7.00
CA PRO A 356 -10.19 -13.01 -6.88
C PRO A 356 -9.99 -13.51 -5.45
N MET A 357 -10.31 -12.69 -4.44
CA MET A 357 -10.38 -13.13 -3.05
C MET A 357 -11.60 -14.03 -2.78
N GLY A 358 -12.54 -14.21 -3.71
CA GLY A 358 -13.78 -14.96 -3.48
C GLY A 358 -14.79 -14.21 -2.60
N MET A 359 -14.57 -12.92 -2.37
CA MET A 359 -15.42 -12.09 -1.51
C MET A 359 -16.57 -11.41 -2.27
N GLY A 360 -16.67 -11.60 -3.59
CA GLY A 360 -17.66 -10.92 -4.45
C GLY A 360 -19.11 -11.15 -4.01
N GLY A 361 -19.44 -12.31 -3.43
CA GLY A 361 -20.78 -12.60 -2.92
C GLY A 361 -21.24 -11.64 -1.82
N PHE A 362 -20.31 -11.07 -1.06
CA PHE A 362 -20.59 -10.12 0.02
C PHE A 362 -20.75 -8.67 -0.45
N PHE A 363 -20.55 -8.41 -1.75
CA PHE A 363 -20.68 -7.09 -2.34
C PHE A 363 -21.90 -7.01 -3.25
N THR A 364 -22.42 -5.80 -3.40
CA THR A 364 -23.52 -5.47 -4.33
C THR A 364 -23.25 -4.11 -4.96
N ALA A 365 -23.93 -3.81 -6.07
CA ALA A 365 -23.86 -2.50 -6.70
C ALA A 365 -24.37 -1.44 -5.71
N LYS A 366 -23.62 -0.33 -5.56
CA LYS A 366 -23.98 0.72 -4.63
C LYS A 366 -25.16 1.52 -5.17
N PRO A 367 -26.29 1.59 -4.45
CA PRO A 367 -27.47 2.28 -4.92
C PRO A 367 -27.27 3.80 -4.89
N GLY A 368 -27.98 4.51 -5.79
CA GLY A 368 -28.13 5.96 -5.71
C GLY A 368 -26.87 6.79 -5.99
N VAL A 369 -25.84 6.24 -6.64
CA VAL A 369 -24.65 7.02 -7.05
C VAL A 369 -24.96 7.80 -8.33
N PRO A 370 -24.93 9.14 -8.31
CA PRO A 370 -25.16 9.95 -9.51
C PRO A 370 -24.08 9.71 -10.58
N PRO A 371 -24.41 9.74 -11.90
CA PRO A 371 -23.41 9.53 -12.97
C PRO A 371 -22.25 10.53 -12.98
N ASP A 372 -22.52 11.76 -12.54
CA ASP A 372 -21.57 12.88 -12.47
C ASP A 372 -20.75 12.89 -11.17
N ALA A 373 -21.16 12.10 -10.18
CA ALA A 373 -20.41 11.93 -8.94
C ALA A 373 -19.04 11.31 -9.22
N ALA A 374 -18.04 11.79 -8.49
CA ALA A 374 -16.68 11.26 -8.53
C ALA A 374 -16.25 10.69 -7.16
N PRO A 375 -16.91 9.64 -6.62
CA PRO A 375 -16.44 9.00 -5.39
C PRO A 375 -15.00 8.50 -5.52
N ARG A 376 -14.32 8.40 -4.39
CA ARG A 376 -12.98 7.79 -4.31
C ARG A 376 -13.14 6.32 -3.92
N CYS A 377 -12.43 5.44 -4.62
CA CYS A 377 -12.43 4.01 -4.29
C CYS A 377 -11.63 3.76 -3.01
N CYS A 378 -12.26 3.13 -2.02
CA CYS A 378 -11.63 2.74 -0.74
C CYS A 378 -10.52 1.68 -0.93
N LEU A 379 -10.55 0.93 -2.03
CA LEU A 379 -9.54 -0.06 -2.42
C LEU A 379 -8.55 0.48 -3.48
N ASN A 380 -8.49 1.80 -3.68
CA ASN A 380 -7.40 2.39 -4.46
C ASN A 380 -6.11 2.36 -3.63
N PRO A 381 -4.97 1.86 -4.13
CA PRO A 381 -3.70 1.84 -3.39
C PRO A 381 -3.19 3.21 -2.88
N ARG A 382 -3.64 4.30 -3.49
CA ARG A 382 -3.34 5.68 -3.09
C ARG A 382 -4.41 6.27 -2.16
N PHE A 383 -5.46 5.52 -1.83
CA PHE A 383 -6.43 5.93 -0.81
C PHE A 383 -5.76 5.88 0.57
N PRO A 384 -5.89 6.91 1.42
CA PRO A 384 -5.10 6.97 2.65
C PRO A 384 -5.35 5.82 3.66
N ARG A 385 -6.57 5.27 3.69
CA ARG A 385 -6.91 4.08 4.52
C ARG A 385 -6.88 2.76 3.74
N PHE A 386 -6.26 2.73 2.57
CA PHE A 386 -6.21 1.55 1.70
C PHE A 386 -5.76 0.30 2.43
N MET A 387 -4.63 0.37 3.14
CA MET A 387 -4.08 -0.78 3.86
C MET A 387 -5.01 -1.27 4.97
N SER A 388 -5.69 -0.38 5.68
CA SER A 388 -6.67 -0.75 6.70
C SER A 388 -7.86 -1.49 6.07
N TYR A 389 -8.40 -0.97 4.95
CA TYR A 389 -9.47 -1.65 4.24
C TYR A 389 -9.05 -3.00 3.67
N LEU A 390 -7.85 -3.08 3.07
CA LEU A 390 -7.32 -4.32 2.53
C LEU A 390 -7.10 -5.35 3.65
N GLN A 391 -6.57 -4.94 4.80
CA GLN A 391 -6.42 -5.83 5.96
C GLN A 391 -7.77 -6.33 6.46
N LYS A 392 -8.80 -5.48 6.58
CA LYS A 392 -10.14 -5.92 6.98
C LYS A 392 -10.83 -6.80 5.92
N LEU A 393 -10.53 -6.59 4.65
CA LEU A 393 -10.95 -7.49 3.58
C LEU A 393 -10.24 -8.85 3.66
N LEU A 394 -8.95 -8.88 3.98
CA LEU A 394 -8.17 -10.10 4.22
C LEU A 394 -8.65 -10.86 5.46
N ASP A 395 -8.89 -10.16 6.57
CA ASP A 395 -9.53 -10.71 7.76
C ASP A 395 -10.85 -11.39 7.38
N GLY A 396 -11.66 -10.73 6.53
CA GLY A 396 -12.92 -11.28 6.06
C GLY A 396 -12.79 -12.44 5.06
N TYR A 397 -11.71 -12.48 4.27
CA TYR A 397 -11.39 -13.63 3.43
C TYR A 397 -11.07 -14.87 4.25
N PHE A 398 -10.23 -14.76 5.28
CA PHE A 398 -9.91 -15.91 6.12
C PHE A 398 -11.08 -16.32 7.02
N ALA A 399 -11.83 -15.36 7.55
CA ALA A 399 -12.99 -15.62 8.42
C ALA A 399 -14.29 -15.90 7.65
N GLN A 400 -14.31 -15.76 6.32
CA GLN A 400 -15.50 -15.82 5.46
C GLN A 400 -16.65 -14.92 5.99
N SER A 401 -16.31 -13.70 6.40
CA SER A 401 -17.26 -12.75 7.00
C SER A 401 -16.84 -11.30 6.75
N THR A 402 -17.78 -10.41 6.44
CA THR A 402 -17.50 -8.98 6.27
C THR A 402 -17.70 -8.15 7.54
N ALA A 403 -17.97 -8.76 8.69
CA ALA A 403 -18.28 -8.04 9.93
C ALA A 403 -17.21 -7.00 10.31
N ALA A 404 -15.93 -7.38 10.28
CA ALA A 404 -14.84 -6.48 10.62
C ALA A 404 -14.68 -5.33 9.60
N LEU A 405 -14.84 -5.62 8.31
CA LEU A 405 -14.81 -4.61 7.25
C LEU A 405 -16.02 -3.68 7.32
N SER A 406 -17.20 -4.22 7.64
CA SER A 406 -18.44 -3.47 7.79
C SER A 406 -18.38 -2.49 8.97
N ALA A 407 -17.91 -2.95 10.13
CA ALA A 407 -17.72 -2.09 11.29
C ALA A 407 -16.72 -0.97 10.96
N PHE A 408 -15.56 -1.32 10.42
CA PHE A 408 -14.54 -0.34 10.05
C PHE A 408 -15.04 0.67 8.99
N ALA A 409 -15.72 0.21 7.94
CA ALA A 409 -16.25 1.09 6.91
C ALA A 409 -17.36 2.01 7.45
N SER A 410 -18.21 1.53 8.36
CA SER A 410 -19.26 2.34 8.98
C SER A 410 -18.68 3.50 9.81
N ASP A 411 -17.59 3.23 10.53
CA ASP A 411 -16.93 4.22 11.38
C ASP A 411 -16.04 5.18 10.58
N TYR A 412 -15.29 4.66 9.60
CA TYR A 412 -14.20 5.40 8.96
C TYR A 412 -14.48 5.87 7.53
N ALA A 413 -15.47 5.33 6.79
CA ALA A 413 -15.61 5.72 5.38
C ALA A 413 -16.03 7.19 5.21
N SER A 414 -16.92 7.68 6.08
CA SER A 414 -17.36 9.08 6.11
C SER A 414 -16.46 10.01 6.94
N LEU A 415 -15.54 9.44 7.73
CA LEU A 415 -14.67 10.20 8.63
C LEU A 415 -13.56 10.91 7.85
N PRO A 416 -13.50 12.25 7.79
CA PRO A 416 -12.44 12.96 7.10
C PRO A 416 -11.09 12.73 7.78
N LEU A 417 -10.04 12.57 6.99
CA LEU A 417 -8.67 12.40 7.48
C LEU A 417 -8.17 13.68 8.14
N CYS A 418 -7.34 13.52 9.16
CA CYS A 418 -6.61 14.59 9.81
C CYS A 418 -5.63 15.22 8.82
N ARG A 419 -5.86 16.50 8.50
CA ARG A 419 -4.98 17.30 7.64
C ARG A 419 -3.78 17.89 8.39
N ARG A 420 -3.59 17.46 9.65
CA ARG A 420 -2.45 17.80 10.52
C ARG A 420 -2.29 19.31 10.66
N ASP A 421 -1.20 19.86 10.13
CA ASP A 421 -0.79 21.26 10.17
C ASP A 421 -1.35 22.09 9.00
N THR A 422 -2.13 21.47 8.11
CA THR A 422 -2.82 22.20 7.04
C THR A 422 -4.00 22.97 7.64
N LEU A 423 -4.05 24.27 7.34
CA LEU A 423 -5.16 25.13 7.74
C LEU A 423 -6.40 24.81 6.89
N LEU A 424 -7.52 24.56 7.54
CA LEU A 424 -8.82 24.30 6.92
C LEU A 424 -9.82 25.35 7.40
N GLN A 425 -10.64 25.81 6.45
CA GLN A 425 -11.77 26.69 6.69
C GLN A 425 -13.08 25.90 6.52
N ASP A 426 -14.13 26.28 7.25
CA ASP A 426 -15.47 25.72 7.12
C ASP A 426 -15.51 24.18 7.31
N ALA A 427 -14.67 23.69 8.23
CA ALA A 427 -14.60 22.27 8.59
C ALA A 427 -15.26 22.03 9.96
N ALA A 428 -15.64 20.79 10.22
CA ALA A 428 -16.13 20.36 11.53
C ALA A 428 -14.95 20.21 12.50
N TRP A 429 -15.09 20.78 13.70
CA TRP A 429 -14.06 20.74 14.74
C TRP A 429 -14.64 20.36 16.11
N TYR A 430 -13.78 19.77 16.93
CA TYR A 430 -13.98 19.46 18.33
C TYR A 430 -12.93 20.21 19.18
N GLY A 431 -13.08 20.20 20.49
CA GLY A 431 -12.10 20.79 21.42
C GLY A 431 -12.48 22.20 21.85
N TRP A 432 -11.46 23.06 21.99
CA TRP A 432 -11.56 24.43 22.51
C TRP A 432 -11.11 25.44 21.45
N PRO A 433 -11.42 26.74 21.61
CA PRO A 433 -10.97 27.78 20.67
C PRO A 433 -9.44 27.78 20.49
N GLU A 434 -8.71 27.56 21.58
CA GLU A 434 -7.25 27.53 21.65
C GLU A 434 -6.69 26.19 21.14
N CYS A 435 -7.51 25.13 21.18
CA CYS A 435 -7.10 23.77 20.86
C CYS A 435 -8.15 23.02 20.01
N THR A 436 -8.09 23.26 18.71
CA THR A 436 -8.98 22.65 17.71
C THR A 436 -8.57 21.21 17.36
N ILE A 437 -9.55 20.31 17.32
CA ILE A 437 -9.36 18.87 17.13
C ILE A 437 -10.21 18.42 15.94
N CYS A 438 -9.61 17.81 14.91
CA CYS A 438 -10.35 17.33 13.75
C CYS A 438 -11.20 16.09 14.10
N PRO A 439 -12.21 15.74 13.27
CA PRO A 439 -13.08 14.60 13.54
C PRO A 439 -12.33 13.28 13.73
N GLU A 440 -11.27 13.03 12.95
CA GLU A 440 -10.47 11.81 13.08
C GLU A 440 -9.73 11.74 14.41
N CYS A 441 -8.99 12.79 14.80
CA CYS A 441 -8.29 12.80 16.08
C CYS A 441 -9.26 12.76 17.26
N HIS A 442 -10.44 13.36 17.13
CA HIS A 442 -11.47 13.23 18.15
C HIS A 442 -11.93 11.78 18.29
N HIS A 443 -12.26 11.14 17.16
CA HIS A 443 -12.74 9.76 17.12
C HIS A 443 -11.71 8.75 17.64
N GLU A 444 -10.45 8.85 17.22
CA GLU A 444 -9.41 7.87 17.53
C GLU A 444 -8.74 8.04 18.88
N PHE A 445 -8.65 9.27 19.40
CA PHE A 445 -7.80 9.58 20.56
C PHE A 445 -8.54 10.24 21.72
N ILE A 446 -9.51 11.11 21.44
CA ILE A 446 -10.18 11.91 22.47
C ILE A 446 -11.40 11.19 23.04
N ARG A 447 -12.19 10.54 22.18
CA ARG A 447 -13.46 9.93 22.57
C ARG A 447 -13.27 8.96 23.75
N GLY A 448 -14.08 9.13 24.79
CA GLY A 448 -14.06 8.28 25.99
C GLY A 448 -13.01 8.65 27.04
N THR A 449 -12.27 9.74 26.85
CA THR A 449 -11.36 10.28 27.87
C THR A 449 -12.06 11.26 28.81
N ALA A 450 -11.43 11.57 29.95
CA ALA A 450 -12.02 12.38 31.03
C ALA A 450 -12.41 13.81 30.61
N LEU A 451 -11.75 14.37 29.59
CA LEU A 451 -12.00 15.73 29.11
C LEU A 451 -12.85 15.77 27.83
N ALA A 452 -13.29 14.63 27.27
CA ALA A 452 -14.01 14.58 26.00
C ALA A 452 -15.33 15.38 26.05
N ASP A 453 -16.11 15.20 27.11
CA ASP A 453 -17.42 15.84 27.29
C ASP A 453 -17.30 17.30 27.76
N ALA A 454 -16.13 17.70 28.27
CA ALA A 454 -15.86 19.07 28.72
C ALA A 454 -15.53 20.05 27.58
N MET A 455 -15.41 19.56 26.34
CA MET A 455 -15.08 20.38 25.18
C MET A 455 -16.28 21.22 24.73
N PRO A 456 -16.15 22.54 24.56
CA PRO A 456 -17.23 23.40 24.09
C PRO A 456 -17.62 23.10 22.63
N TYR A 457 -16.67 22.63 21.80
CA TYR A 457 -16.96 22.23 20.43
C TYR A 457 -17.12 20.71 20.31
N GLN A 458 -18.28 20.31 19.79
CA GLN A 458 -18.70 18.92 19.61
C GLN A 458 -19.11 18.67 18.15
N GLY A 459 -18.21 18.96 17.20
CA GLY A 459 -18.44 18.73 15.77
C GLY A 459 -19.10 19.90 15.02
N GLY A 460 -19.10 21.10 15.61
CA GLY A 460 -19.58 22.32 14.96
C GLY A 460 -18.64 22.81 13.84
N ARG A 461 -19.17 23.60 12.90
CA ARG A 461 -18.37 24.25 11.86
C ARG A 461 -17.61 25.44 12.43
N TRP A 462 -16.34 25.58 12.04
CA TRP A 462 -15.50 26.72 12.42
C TRP A 462 -15.20 27.58 11.19
N GLU A 463 -15.57 28.86 11.26
CA GLU A 463 -15.45 29.80 10.13
C GLU A 463 -14.00 30.24 9.85
N THR A 464 -13.15 30.23 10.89
CA THR A 464 -11.76 30.68 10.78
C THR A 464 -10.86 29.54 10.30
N SER A 465 -9.87 29.86 9.48
CA SER A 465 -8.90 28.86 9.02
C SER A 465 -8.02 28.38 10.19
N THR A 466 -8.11 27.09 10.54
CA THR A 466 -7.35 26.49 11.66
C THR A 466 -6.85 25.08 11.32
N MET A 467 -5.98 24.52 12.16
CA MET A 467 -5.39 23.18 12.00
C MET A 467 -5.78 22.25 13.14
N CYS A 468 -5.56 20.95 13.00
CA CYS A 468 -5.67 20.04 14.12
C CYS A 468 -4.50 20.26 15.08
N LYS A 469 -4.74 20.34 16.39
CA LYS A 469 -3.66 20.38 17.40
C LYS A 469 -3.26 18.99 17.85
N MET A 470 -4.18 18.03 17.80
CA MET A 470 -3.99 16.65 18.25
C MET A 470 -3.28 15.74 17.24
N TYR A 471 -2.71 16.28 16.15
CA TYR A 471 -1.74 15.49 15.37
C TYR A 471 -0.35 15.48 16.01
N SER A 472 -0.05 16.45 16.89
CA SER A 472 1.25 16.57 17.55
C SER A 472 1.36 15.56 18.70
N PRO A 473 2.42 14.72 18.74
CA PRO A 473 2.65 13.79 19.84
C PRO A 473 2.76 14.50 21.20
N ARG A 474 3.40 15.67 21.25
CA ARG A 474 3.52 16.47 22.47
C ARG A 474 2.18 17.01 22.95
N MET A 475 1.34 17.51 22.05
CA MET A 475 -0.03 17.93 22.42
C MET A 475 -0.86 16.76 22.96
N ARG A 476 -0.70 15.55 22.39
CA ARG A 476 -1.35 14.34 22.91
C ARG A 476 -0.85 13.98 24.31
N ALA A 477 0.45 14.12 24.58
CA ALA A 477 1.01 13.88 25.91
C ALA A 477 0.42 14.85 26.95
N LEU A 478 0.42 16.15 26.66
CA LEU A 478 -0.18 17.18 27.52
C LEU A 478 -1.69 16.96 27.73
N TYR A 479 -2.41 16.51 26.70
CA TYR A 479 -3.82 16.16 26.81
C TYR A 479 -4.05 15.00 27.81
N LEU A 480 -3.21 13.96 27.76
CA LEU A 480 -3.30 12.83 28.69
C LEU A 480 -2.92 13.23 30.11
N GLU A 481 -1.95 14.13 30.28
CA GLU A 481 -1.61 14.71 31.58
C GLU A 481 -2.79 15.50 32.16
N ALA A 482 -3.41 16.36 31.35
CA ALA A 482 -4.63 17.10 31.69
C ALA A 482 -5.80 16.17 32.07
N CYS A 483 -5.99 15.05 31.37
CA CYS A 483 -7.00 14.05 31.71
C CYS A 483 -6.72 13.32 33.02
N ARG A 484 -5.46 13.18 33.44
CA ARG A 484 -5.05 12.49 34.66
C ARG A 484 -5.09 13.39 35.90
N ALA A 485 -5.15 14.71 35.72
CA ALA A 485 -5.33 15.65 36.82
C ALA A 485 -6.65 15.35 37.57
N ASN A 486 -6.69 15.70 38.86
CA ASN A 486 -7.88 15.48 39.69
C ASN A 486 -8.26 16.79 40.42
N PRO A 487 -9.32 17.50 39.97
CA PRO A 487 -10.17 17.18 38.83
C PRO A 487 -9.40 17.32 37.47
N PRO A 488 -9.89 16.68 36.39
CA PRO A 488 -9.32 16.88 35.06
C PRO A 488 -9.31 18.36 34.67
N ASP A 489 -8.17 18.86 34.20
CA ASP A 489 -7.96 20.29 33.94
C ASP A 489 -7.15 20.49 32.65
N ALA A 490 -7.76 21.17 31.68
CA ALA A 490 -7.14 21.46 30.38
C ALA A 490 -6.31 22.76 30.37
N THR A 491 -6.30 23.56 31.45
CA THR A 491 -5.79 24.94 31.46
C THR A 491 -4.36 25.07 30.93
N GLU A 492 -3.41 24.29 31.46
CA GLU A 492 -2.00 24.36 31.02
C GLU A 492 -1.83 23.90 29.56
N MET A 493 -2.56 22.86 29.15
CA MET A 493 -2.54 22.36 27.78
C MET A 493 -3.09 23.41 26.79
N LEU A 494 -4.16 24.12 27.15
CA LEU A 494 -4.74 25.18 26.31
C LEU A 494 -3.77 26.36 26.16
N ALA A 495 -3.16 26.81 27.25
CA ALA A 495 -2.14 27.85 27.22
C ALA A 495 -0.94 27.45 26.34
N TYR A 496 -0.51 26.18 26.43
CA TYR A 496 0.55 25.66 25.58
C TYR A 496 0.14 25.57 24.09
N SER A 497 -1.11 25.17 23.81
CA SER A 497 -1.65 25.12 22.44
C SER A 497 -1.65 26.50 21.79
N GLU A 498 -2.01 27.54 22.53
CA GLU A 498 -1.97 28.92 22.06
C GLU A 498 -0.52 29.37 21.79
N HIS A 499 0.40 29.12 22.72
CA HIS A 499 1.82 29.39 22.53
C HIS A 499 2.37 28.72 21.26
N ARG A 500 2.08 27.42 21.08
CA ARG A 500 2.47 26.62 19.91
C ARG A 500 1.88 27.21 18.62
N THR A 501 0.66 27.70 18.65
CA THR A 501 0.02 28.37 17.51
C THR A 501 0.77 29.65 17.12
N GLY A 502 1.18 30.44 18.12
CA GLY A 502 2.02 31.62 17.89
C GLY A 502 3.37 31.28 17.25
N VAL A 503 4.01 30.18 17.68
CA VAL A 503 5.26 29.71 17.06
C VAL A 503 5.00 29.27 15.62
N TYR A 504 3.96 28.47 15.35
CA TYR A 504 3.61 28.03 14.00
C TYR A 504 3.47 29.18 13.00
N VAL A 505 2.79 30.26 13.39
CA VAL A 505 2.59 31.44 12.54
C VAL A 505 3.91 32.11 12.19
N ARG A 506 4.84 32.19 13.15
CA ARG A 506 6.17 32.81 12.94
C ARG A 506 7.17 31.89 12.25
N THR A 507 6.93 30.56 12.23
CA THR A 507 7.85 29.58 11.65
C THR A 507 7.27 28.92 10.41
N VAL A 508 6.37 27.94 10.57
CA VAL A 508 5.89 27.07 9.49
C VAL A 508 5.19 27.86 8.38
N MET A 509 4.40 28.89 8.71
CA MET A 509 3.77 29.73 7.67
C MET A 509 4.82 30.53 6.88
N VAL A 510 5.86 31.03 7.54
CA VAL A 510 6.96 31.75 6.89
C VAL A 510 7.75 30.82 5.99
N VAL A 511 8.05 29.60 6.44
CA VAL A 511 8.70 28.56 5.62
C VAL A 511 7.85 28.25 4.38
N LYS A 512 6.53 28.06 4.54
CA LYS A 512 5.61 27.83 3.40
C LYS A 512 5.63 29.01 2.42
N GLN A 513 5.70 30.26 2.90
CA GLN A 513 5.84 31.45 2.06
C GLN A 513 7.17 31.48 1.28
N ILE A 514 8.30 31.20 1.94
CA ILE A 514 9.62 31.17 1.29
C ILE A 514 9.64 30.12 0.19
N LEU A 515 9.15 28.91 0.46
CA LEU A 515 9.08 27.83 -0.53
C LEU A 515 8.17 28.18 -1.71
N GLN A 516 7.04 28.86 -1.46
CA GLN A 516 6.16 29.34 -2.52
C GLN A 516 6.84 30.39 -3.41
N GLN A 517 7.58 31.33 -2.81
CA GLN A 517 8.35 32.34 -3.55
C GLN A 517 9.45 31.69 -4.41
N GLN A 518 10.18 30.70 -3.88
CA GLN A 518 11.17 29.94 -4.64
C GLN A 518 10.54 29.20 -5.82
N ARG A 519 9.39 28.56 -5.62
CA ARG A 519 8.66 27.88 -6.71
C ARG A 519 8.25 28.84 -7.82
N MET A 520 7.76 30.03 -7.46
CA MET A 520 7.41 31.08 -8.43
C MET A 520 8.64 31.58 -9.19
N ALA A 521 9.77 31.76 -8.52
CA ALA A 521 11.02 32.19 -9.15
C ALA A 521 11.58 31.12 -10.12
N ILE A 522 11.50 29.83 -9.78
CA ILE A 522 11.86 28.73 -10.70
C ILE A 522 10.96 28.75 -11.94
N TYR A 523 9.65 28.92 -11.76
CA TYR A 523 8.72 29.00 -12.90
C TYR A 523 9.04 30.22 -13.79
N GLN A 524 9.34 31.37 -13.18
CA GLN A 524 9.76 32.56 -13.91
C GLN A 524 11.07 32.31 -14.69
N GLN A 525 12.05 31.66 -14.08
CA GLN A 525 13.31 31.29 -14.74
C GLN A 525 13.06 30.38 -15.95
N GLN A 526 12.21 29.35 -15.81
CA GLN A 526 11.87 28.45 -16.93
C GLN A 526 11.21 29.22 -18.09
N ARG A 527 10.30 30.14 -17.78
CA ARG A 527 9.66 31.01 -18.79
C ARG A 527 10.70 31.88 -19.52
N LEU A 528 11.61 32.51 -18.79
CA LEU A 528 12.67 33.36 -19.36
C LEU A 528 13.65 32.54 -20.22
N ASN A 529 13.99 31.32 -19.81
CA ASN A 529 14.78 30.40 -20.64
C ASN A 529 14.07 30.04 -21.94
N GLY A 530 12.75 29.77 -21.90
CA GLY A 530 11.95 29.52 -23.10
C GLY A 530 11.95 30.72 -24.07
N GLN A 531 11.80 31.93 -23.53
CA GLN A 531 11.90 33.17 -24.32
C GLN A 531 13.30 33.36 -24.92
N SER A 532 14.35 33.12 -24.14
CA SER A 532 15.74 33.17 -24.61
C SER A 532 15.96 32.27 -25.82
N LEU A 533 15.56 30.99 -25.72
CA LEU A 533 15.68 30.03 -26.81
C LEU A 533 14.89 30.45 -28.06
N PHE A 534 13.65 30.92 -27.88
CA PHE A 534 12.82 31.39 -28.98
C PHE A 534 13.48 32.54 -29.75
N TYR A 535 13.92 33.58 -29.05
CA TYR A 535 14.54 34.76 -29.67
C TYR A 535 15.92 34.48 -30.26
N THR A 536 16.73 33.64 -29.60
CA THR A 536 18.00 33.17 -30.18
C THR A 536 17.78 32.38 -31.47
N SER A 537 16.78 31.49 -31.50
CA SER A 537 16.44 30.74 -32.72
C SER A 537 15.98 31.67 -33.84
N LEU A 538 15.08 32.61 -33.55
CA LEU A 538 14.59 33.59 -34.52
C LEU A 538 15.73 34.45 -35.09
N GLY A 539 16.62 34.91 -34.21
CA GLY A 539 17.79 35.68 -34.59
C GLY A 539 18.78 34.89 -35.47
N ASN A 540 19.01 33.61 -35.17
CA ASN A 540 19.85 32.75 -36.01
C ASN A 540 19.21 32.51 -37.39
N THR A 541 17.90 32.25 -37.45
CA THR A 541 17.18 32.10 -38.71
C THR A 541 17.26 33.37 -39.55
N GLN A 542 17.06 34.54 -38.94
CA GLN A 542 17.17 35.82 -39.66
C GLN A 542 18.59 36.05 -40.21
N ALA A 543 19.62 35.82 -39.39
CA ALA A 543 21.01 35.97 -39.81
C ALA A 543 21.37 35.04 -40.99
N ASN A 544 20.87 33.80 -40.96
CA ASN A 544 21.11 32.83 -42.02
C ASN A 544 20.37 33.15 -43.33
N LEU A 545 19.17 33.73 -43.25
CA LEU A 545 18.34 34.02 -44.43
C LEU A 545 18.68 35.35 -45.10
N LEU A 546 18.99 36.39 -44.31
CA LEU A 546 19.17 37.75 -44.80
C LEU A 546 20.63 38.20 -44.83
N GLY A 547 21.55 37.44 -44.21
CA GLY A 547 22.94 37.85 -44.03
C GLY A 547 23.09 38.96 -42.97
N SER A 548 24.34 39.33 -42.67
CA SER A 548 24.67 40.44 -41.76
C SER A 548 24.79 41.74 -42.57
N ASP A 549 24.16 42.82 -42.11
CA ASP A 549 24.29 44.17 -42.70
C ASP A 549 25.57 44.90 -42.25
N GLY A 550 26.49 44.18 -41.58
CA GLY A 550 27.72 44.73 -41.01
C GLY A 550 27.50 45.52 -39.70
N ARG A 551 26.26 45.68 -39.23
CA ARG A 551 25.97 46.29 -37.93
C ARG A 551 25.96 45.21 -36.85
N THR A 552 26.40 45.60 -35.66
CA THR A 552 26.30 44.75 -34.47
C THR A 552 25.46 45.42 -33.41
N TYR A 553 24.73 44.60 -32.66
CA TYR A 553 23.82 44.99 -31.62
C TYR A 553 24.44 44.64 -30.27
N GLY A 554 24.09 45.42 -29.24
CA GLY A 554 24.62 45.22 -27.90
C GLY A 554 23.87 46.06 -26.87
N ALA A 555 23.98 45.66 -25.62
CA ALA A 555 23.43 46.40 -24.49
C ALA A 555 24.34 46.28 -23.27
N ALA A 556 24.46 47.37 -22.53
CA ALA A 556 25.20 47.40 -21.28
C ALA A 556 24.66 46.33 -20.32
N GLY A 557 25.57 45.57 -19.72
CA GLY A 557 25.22 44.49 -18.82
C GLY A 557 24.73 43.21 -19.50
N VAL A 558 24.64 43.09 -20.83
CA VAL A 558 24.27 41.83 -21.53
C VAL A 558 25.40 41.34 -22.42
N GLY A 559 26.07 42.26 -23.13
CA GLY A 559 27.13 41.96 -24.09
C GLY A 559 26.98 42.79 -25.37
N TYR A 560 28.01 42.76 -26.22
CA TYR A 560 28.04 43.43 -27.53
C TYR A 560 28.45 42.42 -28.61
N GLY A 561 28.13 42.70 -29.87
CA GLY A 561 28.54 41.87 -31.01
C GLY A 561 27.46 40.93 -31.57
N PHE A 562 26.18 41.13 -31.20
CA PHE A 562 25.07 40.35 -31.75
C PHE A 562 24.75 40.78 -33.19
N GLN A 563 24.36 39.86 -34.06
CA GLN A 563 24.16 40.14 -35.49
C GLN A 563 22.79 40.79 -35.79
N ASN A 564 21.82 40.67 -34.88
CA ASN A 564 20.51 41.31 -34.96
C ASN A 564 19.88 41.51 -33.57
N GLU A 565 18.77 42.25 -33.53
CA GLU A 565 18.04 42.57 -32.30
C GLU A 565 17.48 41.33 -31.60
N PHE A 566 17.01 40.32 -32.34
CA PHE A 566 16.49 39.09 -31.74
C PHE A 566 17.57 38.28 -31.00
N GLN A 567 18.80 38.25 -31.51
CA GLN A 567 19.92 37.65 -30.76
C GLN A 567 20.23 38.43 -29.48
N LEU A 568 20.15 39.76 -29.50
CA LEU A 568 20.32 40.60 -28.32
C LEU A 568 19.19 40.35 -27.30
N ASP A 569 17.94 40.23 -27.73
CA ASP A 569 16.80 39.91 -26.87
C ASP A 569 16.90 38.49 -26.29
N GLY A 570 17.33 37.51 -27.09
CA GLY A 570 17.62 36.16 -26.61
C GLY A 570 18.66 36.16 -25.49
N ALA A 571 19.74 36.93 -25.64
CA ALA A 571 20.77 37.11 -24.61
C ALA A 571 20.26 37.87 -23.38
N ARG A 572 19.40 38.89 -23.55
CA ARG A 572 18.74 39.62 -22.45
C ARG A 572 17.91 38.69 -21.58
N TYR A 573 17.02 37.90 -22.18
CA TYR A 573 16.20 36.93 -21.45
C TYR A 573 17.03 35.84 -20.79
N GLY A 574 18.08 35.34 -21.46
CA GLY A 574 19.00 34.36 -20.90
C GLY A 574 19.72 34.89 -19.65
N LYS A 575 20.15 36.17 -19.68
CA LYS A 575 20.75 36.81 -18.52
C LYS A 575 19.76 37.00 -17.37
N GLN A 576 18.55 37.48 -17.64
CA GLN A 576 17.50 37.60 -16.62
C GLN A 576 17.19 36.24 -15.98
N ALA A 577 17.17 35.17 -16.77
CA ALA A 577 16.98 33.81 -16.26
C ALA A 577 18.13 33.37 -15.34
N MET A 578 19.38 33.73 -15.67
CA MET A 578 20.54 33.46 -14.80
C MET A 578 20.46 34.25 -13.48
N GLU A 579 20.04 35.51 -13.52
CA GLU A 579 19.88 36.36 -12.33
C GLU A 579 18.79 35.83 -11.38
N VAL A 580 17.62 35.45 -11.92
CA VAL A 580 16.56 34.77 -11.14
C VAL A 580 17.04 33.42 -10.60
N GLY A 581 17.78 32.65 -11.41
CA GLY A 581 18.36 31.38 -10.96
C GLY A 581 19.40 31.55 -9.85
N ALA A 582 20.17 32.64 -9.85
CA ALA A 582 21.16 32.94 -8.82
C ALA A 582 20.49 33.29 -7.49
N SER A 583 19.38 34.04 -7.50
CA SER A 583 18.65 34.37 -6.26
C SER A 583 18.01 33.15 -5.61
N VAL A 584 17.46 32.21 -6.39
CA VAL A 584 16.92 30.94 -5.87
C VAL A 584 18.01 30.05 -5.28
N ARG A 585 19.20 30.04 -5.86
CA ARG A 585 20.35 29.24 -5.39
C ARG A 585 21.12 29.90 -4.24
N SER A 586 20.71 31.07 -3.77
CA SER A 586 21.34 31.71 -2.63
C SER A 586 21.10 30.87 -1.36
N GLY A 587 22.16 30.52 -0.65
CA GLY A 587 22.09 29.69 0.57
C GLY A 587 21.39 30.36 1.76
N SER A 588 21.05 31.66 1.67
CA SER A 588 20.39 32.42 2.73
C SER A 588 18.98 31.91 3.05
N ALA A 589 18.20 31.55 2.02
CA ALA A 589 16.85 31.00 2.22
C ALA A 589 16.90 29.62 2.89
N ALA A 590 17.90 28.79 2.55
CA ALA A 590 18.09 27.48 3.17
C ALA A 590 18.43 27.61 4.66
N ILE A 591 19.38 28.50 5.01
CA ILE A 591 19.75 28.77 6.42
C ILE A 591 18.54 29.32 7.20
N GLN A 592 17.76 30.21 6.59
CA GLN A 592 16.56 30.76 7.22
C GLN A 592 15.49 29.67 7.45
N ILE A 593 15.25 28.79 6.47
CA ILE A 593 14.31 27.68 6.63
C ILE A 593 14.77 26.75 7.76
N GLU A 594 16.05 26.39 7.80
CA GLU A 594 16.62 25.52 8.83
C GLU A 594 16.42 26.09 10.24
N GLU A 595 16.67 27.39 10.42
CA GLU A 595 16.45 28.07 11.69
C GLU A 595 14.98 28.05 12.12
N LEU A 596 14.06 28.35 11.20
CA LEU A 596 12.62 28.34 11.47
C LEU A 596 12.11 26.93 11.78
N GLU A 597 12.62 25.91 11.09
CA GLU A 597 12.31 24.51 11.37
C GLU A 597 12.82 24.08 12.74
N ARG A 598 14.03 24.52 13.14
CA ARG A 598 14.57 24.27 14.48
C ARG A 598 13.67 24.87 15.56
N GLN A 599 13.19 26.10 15.35
CA GLN A 599 12.26 26.76 16.27
C GLN A 599 10.94 26.02 16.39
N TRP A 600 10.40 25.52 15.28
CA TRP A 600 9.20 24.68 15.30
C TRP A 600 9.41 23.37 16.06
N LYS A 601 10.56 22.70 15.86
CA LYS A 601 10.89 21.45 16.57
C LYS A 601 10.99 21.61 18.09
N MET A 602 11.27 22.81 18.62
CA MET A 602 11.31 23.03 20.07
C MET A 602 9.92 22.93 20.73
N VAL A 603 8.85 23.07 19.96
CA VAL A 603 7.45 23.02 20.45
C VAL A 603 6.66 21.79 19.95
N GLU A 604 7.32 20.90 19.21
CA GLU A 604 6.87 19.52 18.94
C GLU A 604 7.54 18.54 19.90
#